data_AF-A0A9P6BJL6-F1
#
_entry.id   AF-A0A9P6BJL6-F1
#
_cell.length_a   1.000
_cell.length_b   1.000
_cell.length_c   1.000
_cell.angle_alpha   90.00
_cell.angle_beta   90.00
_cell.angle_gamma   90.00
#
_symmetry.space_group_name_H-M   'P 1'
#
loop_
_entity.id
_entity.type
_entity.pdbx_description
1 polymer ?
#
loop_
_entity_poly.entity_id
_entity_poly.type
_entity_poly.pdbx_seq_one_letter_code
_entity_poly.pdbx_strand_id
1 'polypeptide(L)'
;MRNKFDSIYFSVDKDQTLGPQDRSFVYVDDKANKFYVTYISGVSSDRKTSYYEFASYKDLSAFLKAYSKIPDQDRCFNEQMREGHIYSEYYDIDWTLESPIKDLEKTVQLEQRVFEEFLQQRNHYAPEYPVSEDQCRVLSSSSRSKVSRHIVIPTYTFDNNNQHIRKFMQNFKATRSKQDQDENSLGDHVDMGVYSKNRGIRCLGSCKRNDMSRRFIHAPWHQSSLHAMDVEFFITNVRPESARLNSIPAINKQSSSTRRAVAPPPIKYLYYDRFLML
;
A
#
# COMPACT_ATOMS: atom_id res chain seq x y z
N MET A 1 30.05 2.26 13.00
CA MET A 1 29.03 1.24 13.36
C MET A 1 29.17 0.10 12.36
N ARG A 2 29.58 -1.09 12.82
CA ARG A 2 29.81 -2.27 11.97
C ARG A 2 28.47 -2.98 11.68
N ASN A 3 28.25 -3.33 10.41
CA ASN A 3 27.25 -4.25 9.82
C ASN A 3 26.13 -4.72 10.77
N LYS A 4 25.11 -3.89 11.00
CA LYS A 4 23.95 -4.31 11.79
C LYS A 4 23.00 -5.24 11.00
N PHE A 5 23.09 -5.27 9.65
CA PHE A 5 22.08 -5.92 8.81
C PHE A 5 22.61 -6.86 7.70
N ASP A 6 23.86 -7.34 7.79
CA ASP A 6 24.54 -8.08 6.71
C ASP A 6 24.45 -7.34 5.35
N SER A 7 24.30 -6.01 5.38
CA SER A 7 23.97 -5.15 4.25
C SER A 7 25.12 -4.25 3.86
N ILE A 8 25.15 -3.85 2.59
CA ILE A 8 26.12 -2.91 2.05
C ILE A 8 25.48 -1.53 1.99
N TYR A 9 26.06 -0.60 2.75
CA TYR A 9 25.52 0.73 2.94
C TYR A 9 26.05 1.69 1.88
N PHE A 10 25.14 2.46 1.28
CA PHE A 10 25.48 3.58 0.40
C PHE A 10 25.14 4.89 1.14
N SER A 11 26.16 5.64 1.56
CA SER A 11 25.98 7.00 2.08
C SER A 11 26.11 8.03 0.96
N VAL A 12 25.47 9.19 1.12
CA VAL A 12 25.57 10.31 0.17
C VAL A 12 27.02 10.78 0.10
N ASP A 13 27.61 10.71 -1.09
CA ASP A 13 28.92 11.28 -1.37
C ASP A 13 28.73 12.39 -2.40
N LYS A 14 29.26 13.59 -2.14
CA LYS A 14 28.91 14.81 -2.89
C LYS A 14 29.54 14.88 -4.28
N ASP A 15 30.52 14.03 -4.57
CA ASP A 15 31.34 14.08 -5.79
C ASP A 15 30.94 13.03 -6.84
N GLN A 16 29.72 12.50 -6.78
CA GLN A 16 29.28 11.42 -7.68
C GLN A 16 28.09 11.83 -8.56
N THR A 17 28.10 11.35 -9.80
CA THR A 17 27.09 11.64 -10.84
C THR A 17 25.73 10.99 -10.57
N LEU A 18 25.68 9.95 -9.74
CA LEU A 18 24.47 9.21 -9.38
C LEU A 18 24.08 9.44 -7.93
N GLY A 19 22.78 9.58 -7.69
CA GLY A 19 22.22 9.63 -6.34
C GLY A 19 22.49 8.35 -5.55
N PRO A 20 22.39 8.39 -4.20
CA PRO A 20 22.60 7.22 -3.34
C PRO A 20 21.70 6.02 -3.69
N GLN A 21 20.43 6.29 -4.02
CA GLN A 21 19.46 5.27 -4.39
C GLN A 21 19.83 4.60 -5.73
N ASP A 22 20.19 5.39 -6.74
CA ASP A 22 20.56 4.85 -8.06
C ASP A 22 21.85 4.02 -7.99
N ARG A 23 22.84 4.47 -7.21
CA ARG A 23 24.05 3.68 -6.93
C ARG A 23 23.74 2.37 -6.25
N SER A 24 22.78 2.38 -5.31
CA SER A 24 22.32 1.14 -4.69
C SER A 24 21.73 0.21 -5.74
N PHE A 25 20.93 0.68 -6.70
CA PHE A 25 20.39 -0.19 -7.75
C PHE A 25 21.47 -0.80 -8.64
N VAL A 26 22.44 -0.02 -9.10
CA VAL A 26 23.57 -0.52 -9.91
C VAL A 26 24.32 -1.63 -9.18
N TYR A 27 24.68 -1.39 -7.92
CA TYR A 27 25.38 -2.38 -7.11
C TYR A 27 24.59 -3.69 -6.96
N VAL A 28 23.27 -3.56 -6.80
CA VAL A 28 22.41 -4.71 -6.55
C VAL A 28 22.19 -5.54 -7.81
N ASP A 29 22.13 -4.88 -8.97
CA ASP A 29 22.10 -5.56 -10.27
C ASP A 29 23.36 -6.39 -10.49
N ASP A 30 24.54 -5.86 -10.15
CA ASP A 30 25.82 -6.60 -10.20
C ASP A 30 25.83 -7.85 -9.30
N LYS A 31 25.03 -7.85 -8.23
CA LYS A 31 24.91 -8.99 -7.30
C LYS A 31 23.78 -9.95 -7.64
N ALA A 32 22.98 -9.68 -8.67
CA ALA A 32 21.80 -10.47 -9.04
C ALA A 32 20.82 -10.70 -7.86
N ASN A 33 20.78 -9.75 -6.92
CA ASN A 33 19.87 -9.76 -5.79
C ASN A 33 18.48 -9.33 -6.25
N LYS A 34 17.42 -9.90 -5.67
CA LYS A 34 16.03 -9.71 -6.14
C LYS A 34 15.13 -8.94 -5.17
N PHE A 35 15.55 -8.76 -3.93
CA PHE A 35 14.75 -8.06 -2.93
C PHE A 35 15.51 -6.85 -2.38
N TYR A 36 14.85 -5.69 -2.41
CA TYR A 36 15.48 -4.39 -2.18
C TYR A 36 14.74 -3.68 -1.06
N VAL A 37 15.50 -3.12 -0.11
CA VAL A 37 14.93 -2.38 1.01
C VAL A 37 15.73 -1.12 1.30
N THR A 38 15.05 -0.19 1.94
CA THR A 38 15.67 0.97 2.57
C THR A 38 15.37 0.93 4.05
N TYR A 39 16.40 1.08 4.87
CA TYR A 39 16.31 1.29 6.30
C TYR A 39 16.40 2.78 6.62
N ILE A 40 15.50 3.27 7.47
CA ILE A 40 15.54 4.65 7.96
C ILE A 40 16.41 4.68 9.23
N SER A 41 17.69 5.02 9.09
CA SER A 41 18.65 4.94 10.19
C SER A 41 18.56 6.09 11.19
N GLY A 42 18.03 7.23 10.75
CA GLY A 42 17.82 8.37 11.62
C GLY A 42 16.92 9.43 11.01
N VAL A 43 16.68 10.46 11.80
CA VAL A 43 16.03 11.70 11.39
C VAL A 43 16.86 12.88 11.87
N SER A 44 16.88 13.96 11.11
CA SER A 44 17.50 15.22 11.52
C SER A 44 16.85 15.76 12.80
N SER A 45 17.54 16.65 13.50
CA SER A 45 17.06 17.26 14.74
C SER A 45 15.72 17.99 14.58
N ASP A 46 15.49 18.60 13.41
CA ASP A 46 14.23 19.26 13.05
C ASP A 46 13.11 18.29 12.61
N ARG A 47 13.40 16.98 12.56
CA ARG A 47 12.52 15.89 12.12
C ARG A 47 12.00 16.02 10.68
N LYS A 48 12.58 16.89 9.85
CA LYS A 48 12.17 17.09 8.45
C LYS A 48 12.93 16.19 7.48
N THR A 49 14.16 15.82 7.81
CA THR A 49 15.01 14.99 6.95
C THR A 49 15.17 13.61 7.58
N SER A 50 15.02 12.57 6.78
CA SER A 50 15.32 11.19 7.18
C SER A 50 16.64 10.76 6.55
N TYR A 51 17.44 10.01 7.30
CA TYR A 51 18.66 9.38 6.80
C TYR A 51 18.34 7.95 6.37
N TYR A 52 18.77 7.61 5.16
CA TYR A 52 18.40 6.37 4.50
C TYR A 52 19.65 5.53 4.25
N GLU A 53 19.50 4.23 4.51
CA GLU A 53 20.47 3.19 4.22
C GLU A 53 19.81 2.19 3.28
N PHE A 54 20.46 1.88 2.16
CA PHE A 54 19.92 0.94 1.17
C PHE A 54 20.54 -0.44 1.38
N ALA A 55 19.74 -1.49 1.24
CA ALA A 55 20.17 -2.87 1.35
C ALA A 55 19.47 -3.74 0.31
N SER A 56 20.08 -4.87 0.00
CA SER A 56 19.49 -5.86 -0.89
C SER A 56 19.82 -7.27 -0.44
N TYR A 57 18.96 -8.20 -0.88
CA TYR A 57 19.02 -9.60 -0.53
C TYR A 57 18.81 -10.43 -1.77
N LYS A 58 19.36 -11.65 -1.76
CA LYS A 58 19.24 -12.62 -2.87
C LYS A 58 17.78 -12.79 -3.29
N ASP A 59 16.90 -12.91 -2.31
CA ASP A 59 15.45 -13.04 -2.46
C ASP A 59 14.76 -12.60 -1.16
N LEU A 60 13.43 -12.60 -1.18
CA LEU A 60 12.60 -12.25 -0.02
C LEU A 60 12.82 -13.19 1.17
N SER A 61 13.11 -14.48 0.94
CA SER A 61 13.38 -15.43 2.03
C SER A 61 14.65 -15.06 2.79
N ALA A 62 15.71 -14.71 2.07
CA ALA A 62 16.96 -14.21 2.65
C ALA A 62 16.74 -12.92 3.45
N PHE A 63 15.92 -11.99 2.94
CA PHE A 63 15.53 -10.80 3.69
C PHE A 63 14.80 -11.16 4.99
N LEU A 64 13.74 -11.97 4.93
CA LEU A 64 12.95 -12.34 6.11
C LEU A 64 13.80 -13.04 7.18
N LYS A 65 14.77 -13.87 6.77
CA LYS A 65 15.72 -14.51 7.68
C LYS A 65 16.65 -13.49 8.37
N ALA A 66 17.05 -12.42 7.69
CA ALA A 66 17.83 -11.34 8.30
C ALA A 66 16.94 -10.46 9.19
N TYR A 67 15.75 -10.12 8.69
CA TYR A 67 14.77 -9.24 9.31
C TYR A 67 14.25 -9.79 10.64
N SER A 68 14.04 -11.11 10.75
CA SER A 68 13.60 -11.77 11.99
C SER A 68 14.58 -11.64 13.14
N LYS A 69 15.88 -11.43 12.86
CA LYS A 69 16.92 -11.20 13.88
C LYS A 69 16.93 -9.77 14.41
N ILE A 70 16.22 -8.85 13.76
CA ILE A 70 16.15 -7.45 14.15
C ILE A 70 15.06 -7.32 15.21
N PRO A 71 15.36 -6.75 16.39
CA PRO A 71 14.35 -6.46 17.41
C PRO A 71 13.24 -5.60 16.84
N ASP A 72 11.99 -5.86 17.21
CA ASP A 72 10.83 -5.15 16.66
C ASP A 72 11.00 -3.63 16.76
N GLN A 73 11.47 -3.12 17.90
CA GLN A 73 11.70 -1.69 18.14
C GLN A 73 12.70 -1.04 17.18
N ASP A 74 13.50 -1.82 16.46
CA ASP A 74 14.49 -1.32 15.51
C ASP A 74 14.04 -1.47 14.04
N ARG A 75 12.85 -2.03 13.78
CA ARG A 75 12.36 -2.25 12.42
C ARG A 75 11.81 -0.96 11.81
N CYS A 76 12.62 -0.30 10.97
CA CYS A 76 12.26 0.91 10.22
C CYS A 76 12.54 0.72 8.72
N PHE A 77 12.04 -0.38 8.15
CA PHE A 77 12.32 -0.78 6.78
C PHE A 77 11.18 -0.42 5.83
N ASN A 78 11.56 -0.06 4.62
CA ASN A 78 10.68 0.05 3.47
C ASN A 78 11.17 -0.87 2.36
N GLU A 79 10.28 -1.64 1.77
CA GLU A 79 10.46 -2.30 0.48
C GLU A 79 10.67 -1.24 -0.60
N GLN A 80 11.63 -1.45 -1.51
CA GLN A 80 11.94 -0.53 -2.60
C GLN A 80 11.31 -1.00 -3.92
N MET A 81 10.40 -0.19 -4.43
CA MET A 81 9.72 -0.39 -5.71
C MET A 81 10.47 0.35 -6.84
N ARG A 82 11.44 -0.33 -7.45
CA ARG A 82 12.18 0.12 -8.64
C ARG A 82 11.29 0.44 -9.85
N GLU A 83 11.64 1.47 -10.60
CA GLU A 83 11.02 1.70 -11.90
C GLU A 83 11.19 0.49 -12.85
N GLY A 84 10.20 0.21 -13.69
CA GLY A 84 10.26 -0.83 -14.73
C GLY A 84 10.12 -2.28 -14.23
N HIS A 85 9.65 -2.48 -12.99
CA HIS A 85 9.43 -3.82 -12.42
C HIS A 85 7.94 -4.11 -12.22
N ILE A 86 7.62 -5.40 -12.21
CA ILE A 86 6.27 -5.91 -11.97
C ILE A 86 5.93 -5.81 -10.48
N TYR A 87 4.71 -5.39 -10.17
CA TYR A 87 4.19 -5.25 -8.82
C TYR A 87 2.79 -5.82 -8.70
N SER A 88 2.46 -6.34 -7.51
CA SER A 88 1.08 -6.65 -7.16
C SER A 88 0.22 -5.38 -7.16
N GLU A 89 -1.07 -5.53 -7.47
CA GLU A 89 -2.05 -4.47 -7.25
C GLU A 89 -2.04 -4.08 -5.77
N TYR A 90 -1.93 -2.79 -5.47
CA TYR A 90 -1.94 -2.31 -4.09
C TYR A 90 -2.53 -0.91 -3.97
N TYR A 91 -2.97 -0.60 -2.75
CA TYR A 91 -3.60 0.65 -2.37
C TYR A 91 -3.00 1.13 -1.05
N ASP A 92 -2.71 2.43 -0.95
CA ASP A 92 -2.42 3.11 0.31
C ASP A 92 -3.59 4.04 0.64
N ILE A 93 -4.34 3.70 1.69
CA ILE A 93 -5.49 4.47 2.17
C ILE A 93 -5.03 5.24 3.41
N ASP A 94 -5.08 6.57 3.31
CA ASP A 94 -4.69 7.50 4.36
C ASP A 94 -5.80 8.52 4.61
N TRP A 95 -6.46 8.40 5.75
CA TRP A 95 -7.55 9.28 6.16
C TRP A 95 -7.31 9.81 7.57
N THR A 96 -7.08 11.13 7.67
CA THR A 96 -7.03 11.83 8.96
C THR A 96 -8.44 12.13 9.44
N LEU A 97 -8.75 11.72 10.67
CA LEU A 97 -10.07 11.91 11.27
C LEU A 97 -10.15 13.31 11.87
N GLU A 98 -11.28 13.98 11.64
CA GLU A 98 -11.55 15.30 12.23
C GLU A 98 -11.56 15.25 13.76
N SER A 99 -12.08 14.15 14.31
CA SER A 99 -12.13 13.90 15.75
C SER A 99 -11.51 12.56 16.09
N PRO A 100 -10.55 12.51 17.04
CA PRO A 100 -9.96 11.26 17.48
C PRO A 100 -11.01 10.32 18.11
N ILE A 101 -11.02 9.07 17.68
CA ILE A 101 -11.85 8.01 18.25
C ILE A 101 -11.19 7.54 19.55
N LYS A 102 -11.85 7.75 20.69
CA LYS A 102 -11.32 7.34 21.99
C LYS A 102 -11.32 5.83 22.18
N ASP A 103 -12.31 5.17 21.59
CA ASP A 103 -12.56 3.73 21.67
C ASP A 103 -11.83 2.97 20.56
N LEU A 104 -11.03 1.98 20.96
CA LEU A 104 -10.29 1.14 20.02
C LEU A 104 -11.23 0.27 19.18
N GLU A 105 -12.33 -0.21 19.75
CA GLU A 105 -13.30 -1.05 19.04
C GLU A 105 -13.96 -0.28 17.90
N LYS A 106 -14.37 0.97 18.16
CA LYS A 106 -14.89 1.87 17.12
C LYS A 106 -13.87 2.16 16.02
N THR A 107 -12.58 2.22 16.38
CA THR A 107 -11.50 2.37 15.39
C THR A 107 -11.47 1.14 14.48
N VAL A 108 -11.54 -0.07 15.05
CA VAL A 108 -11.59 -1.35 14.31
C VAL A 108 -12.84 -1.48 13.43
N GLN A 109 -14.00 -1.05 13.92
CA GLN A 109 -15.26 -1.08 13.14
C GLN A 109 -15.22 -0.11 11.96
N LEU A 110 -14.70 1.11 12.16
CA LEU A 110 -14.49 2.06 11.06
C LEU A 110 -13.54 1.48 10.02
N GLU A 111 -12.47 0.88 10.51
CA GLU A 111 -11.49 0.16 9.74
C GLU A 111 -12.13 -0.94 8.86
N GLN A 112 -12.95 -1.82 9.41
CA GLN A 112 -13.69 -2.85 8.65
C GLN A 112 -14.56 -2.23 7.56
N ARG A 113 -15.37 -1.23 7.92
CA ARG A 113 -16.26 -0.53 6.98
C ARG A 113 -15.50 0.07 5.80
N VAL A 114 -14.39 0.75 6.06
CA VAL A 114 -13.51 1.32 5.04
C VAL A 114 -13.02 0.25 4.05
N PHE A 115 -12.74 -0.97 4.53
CA PHE A 115 -12.35 -2.06 3.65
C PHE A 115 -13.50 -2.67 2.86
N GLU A 116 -14.69 -2.78 3.46
CA GLU A 116 -15.88 -3.23 2.74
C GLU A 116 -16.25 -2.27 1.61
N GLU A 117 -16.23 -0.96 1.89
CA GLU A 117 -16.43 0.10 0.89
C GLU A 117 -15.36 0.04 -0.20
N PHE A 118 -14.09 -0.16 0.17
CA PHE A 118 -12.99 -0.38 -0.77
C PHE A 118 -13.30 -1.52 -1.74
N LEU A 119 -13.66 -2.68 -1.19
CA LEU A 119 -13.83 -3.90 -1.96
C LEU A 119 -14.99 -3.76 -2.95
N GLN A 120 -16.10 -3.16 -2.50
CA GLN A 120 -17.25 -2.85 -3.35
C GLN A 120 -16.88 -1.89 -4.48
N GLN A 121 -16.23 -0.76 -4.17
CA GLN A 121 -15.83 0.23 -5.18
C GLN A 121 -14.85 -0.37 -6.20
N ARG A 122 -13.87 -1.14 -5.73
CA ARG A 122 -12.87 -1.76 -6.59
C ARG A 122 -13.51 -2.77 -7.54
N ASN A 123 -14.37 -3.66 -7.03
CA ASN A 123 -15.05 -4.66 -7.87
C ASN A 123 -16.05 -4.03 -8.83
N HIS A 124 -16.67 -2.91 -8.45
CA HIS A 124 -17.52 -2.16 -9.37
C HIS A 124 -16.72 -1.49 -10.49
N TYR A 125 -15.55 -0.96 -10.18
CA TYR A 125 -14.65 -0.36 -11.18
C TYR A 125 -14.02 -1.40 -12.12
N ALA A 126 -13.64 -2.56 -11.61
CA ALA A 126 -13.00 -3.65 -12.35
C ALA A 126 -13.82 -4.95 -12.28
N PRO A 127 -15.05 -4.98 -12.83
CA PRO A 127 -15.96 -6.12 -12.68
C PRO A 127 -15.51 -7.38 -13.41
N GLU A 128 -14.66 -7.25 -14.43
CA GLU A 128 -14.06 -8.38 -15.16
C GLU A 128 -12.98 -9.12 -14.35
N TYR A 129 -12.49 -8.49 -13.28
CA TYR A 129 -11.40 -9.00 -12.44
C TYR A 129 -11.82 -9.03 -10.97
N PRO A 130 -12.94 -9.66 -10.59
CA PRO A 130 -13.47 -9.56 -9.23
C PRO A 130 -12.45 -10.05 -8.20
N VAL A 131 -12.50 -9.45 -7.02
CA VAL A 131 -11.69 -9.80 -5.85
C VAL A 131 -12.61 -10.12 -4.69
N SER A 132 -12.37 -11.25 -4.03
CA SER A 132 -13.00 -11.59 -2.76
C SER A 132 -12.14 -11.10 -1.59
N GLU A 133 -12.74 -11.01 -0.41
CA GLU A 133 -12.05 -10.57 0.80
C GLU A 133 -10.77 -11.40 1.08
N ASP A 134 -10.84 -12.71 0.90
CA ASP A 134 -9.75 -13.65 1.18
C ASP A 134 -8.55 -13.52 0.20
N GLN A 135 -8.75 -12.82 -0.92
CA GLN A 135 -7.70 -12.50 -1.88
C GLN A 135 -6.95 -11.20 -1.54
N CYS A 136 -7.48 -10.40 -0.62
CA CYS A 136 -6.82 -9.20 -0.11
C CYS A 136 -5.82 -9.53 1.00
N ARG A 137 -4.79 -8.71 1.11
CA ARG A 137 -3.83 -8.69 2.22
C ARG A 137 -3.84 -7.30 2.81
N VAL A 138 -4.43 -7.17 4.00
CA VAL A 138 -4.67 -5.87 4.64
C VAL A 138 -3.70 -5.65 5.78
N LEU A 139 -2.92 -4.59 5.66
CA LEU A 139 -2.03 -4.09 6.69
C LEU A 139 -2.60 -2.80 7.27
N SER A 140 -2.55 -2.67 8.59
CA SER A 140 -2.96 -1.47 9.30
C SER A 140 -1.77 -0.86 10.05
N SER A 141 -1.70 0.46 10.01
CA SER A 141 -0.99 1.26 11.02
C SER A 141 -1.91 2.36 11.54
N SER A 142 -3.22 2.15 11.57
CA SER A 142 -4.17 3.16 12.04
C SER A 142 -3.94 3.51 13.51
N SER A 143 -4.53 4.63 13.89
CA SER A 143 -4.50 5.18 15.24
C SER A 143 -5.83 5.88 15.52
N ARG A 144 -6.00 6.36 16.74
CA ARG A 144 -7.22 7.07 17.16
C ARG A 144 -7.59 8.26 16.27
N SER A 145 -6.62 8.90 15.62
CA SER A 145 -6.83 10.10 14.78
C SER A 145 -6.64 9.85 13.28
N LYS A 146 -6.35 8.62 12.86
CA LYS A 146 -6.00 8.33 11.47
C LYS A 146 -6.25 6.88 11.10
N VAL A 147 -7.00 6.66 10.03
CA VAL A 147 -7.07 5.37 9.33
C VAL A 147 -5.89 5.32 8.36
N SER A 148 -5.03 4.31 8.47
CA SER A 148 -3.85 4.15 7.61
C SER A 148 -3.67 2.69 7.27
N ARG A 149 -3.91 2.35 6.00
CA ARG A 149 -3.99 0.98 5.55
C ARG A 149 -3.26 0.80 4.25
N HIS A 150 -2.55 -0.31 4.09
CA HIS A 150 -2.29 -0.80 2.75
C HIS A 150 -3.08 -2.06 2.50
N ILE A 151 -3.58 -2.15 1.28
CA ILE A 151 -4.26 -3.33 0.77
C ILE A 151 -3.44 -3.82 -0.41
N VAL A 152 -2.99 -5.06 -0.36
CA VAL A 152 -2.31 -5.73 -1.47
C VAL A 152 -3.22 -6.82 -2.00
N ILE A 153 -3.30 -6.95 -3.32
CA ILE A 153 -4.07 -7.99 -4.01
C ILE A 153 -3.09 -8.81 -4.84
N PRO A 154 -2.49 -9.88 -4.27
CA PRO A 154 -1.38 -10.60 -4.91
C PRO A 154 -1.77 -11.34 -6.19
N THR A 155 -3.06 -11.56 -6.42
CA THR A 155 -3.58 -12.25 -7.61
C THR A 155 -3.45 -11.43 -8.89
N TYR A 156 -3.28 -10.11 -8.79
CA TYR A 156 -3.19 -9.21 -9.93
C TYR A 156 -1.91 -8.40 -9.90
N THR A 157 -1.34 -8.18 -11.08
CA THR A 157 -0.05 -7.50 -11.25
C THR A 157 -0.06 -6.47 -12.36
N PHE A 158 0.88 -5.53 -12.26
CA PHE A 158 1.12 -4.48 -13.24
C PHE A 158 2.60 -4.38 -13.54
N ASP A 159 2.97 -4.13 -14.80
CA ASP A 159 4.39 -4.10 -15.20
C ASP A 159 5.17 -2.88 -14.66
N ASN A 160 4.47 -1.89 -14.07
CA ASN A 160 5.10 -0.65 -13.62
C ASN A 160 4.23 0.13 -12.61
N ASN A 161 4.84 0.58 -11.52
CA ASN A 161 4.18 1.40 -10.49
C ASN A 161 3.78 2.81 -10.98
N ASN A 162 4.74 3.58 -11.49
CA ASN A 162 4.55 4.99 -11.85
C ASN A 162 3.77 5.22 -13.16
N GLN A 163 3.53 4.18 -13.94
CA GLN A 163 2.78 4.23 -15.20
C GLN A 163 1.48 3.44 -15.11
N HIS A 164 1.55 2.11 -14.94
CA HIS A 164 0.39 1.24 -15.06
C HIS A 164 -0.50 1.28 -13.82
N ILE A 165 0.07 1.08 -12.62
CA ILE A 165 -0.70 1.21 -11.37
C ILE A 165 -1.22 2.64 -11.23
N ARG A 166 -0.35 3.65 -11.44
CA ARG A 166 -0.75 5.06 -11.40
C ARG A 166 -1.95 5.37 -12.29
N LYS A 167 -1.94 4.90 -13.55
CA LYS A 167 -3.05 5.10 -14.49
C LYS A 167 -4.31 4.37 -14.06
N PHE A 168 -4.18 3.12 -13.60
CA PHE A 168 -5.30 2.34 -13.06
C PHE A 168 -5.94 3.06 -11.86
N MET A 169 -5.13 3.62 -10.95
CA MET A 169 -5.58 4.40 -9.78
C MET A 169 -6.22 5.74 -10.15
N GLN A 170 -5.68 6.44 -11.15
CA GLN A 170 -6.30 7.67 -11.67
C GLN A 170 -7.70 7.40 -12.21
N ASN A 171 -7.87 6.31 -12.95
CA ASN A 171 -9.17 5.91 -13.50
C ASN A 171 -10.13 5.39 -12.43
N PHE A 172 -9.63 4.65 -11.44
CA PHE A 172 -10.39 4.23 -10.26
C PHE A 172 -10.99 5.46 -9.55
N LYS A 173 -10.16 6.48 -9.24
CA LYS A 173 -10.63 7.74 -8.64
C LYS A 173 -11.62 8.49 -9.53
N ALA A 174 -11.35 8.58 -10.84
CA ALA A 174 -12.20 9.32 -11.78
C ALA A 174 -13.57 8.66 -12.04
N THR A 175 -13.65 7.32 -11.96
CA THR A 175 -14.92 6.59 -12.10
C THR A 175 -15.85 6.89 -10.92
N ARG A 176 -15.27 7.03 -9.72
CA ARG A 176 -16.01 7.39 -8.51
C ARG A 176 -16.57 8.82 -8.56
N SER A 177 -15.81 9.81 -9.02
CA SER A 177 -16.29 11.21 -9.12
C SER A 177 -17.54 11.39 -9.99
N LYS A 178 -17.94 10.36 -10.76
CA LYS A 178 -19.15 10.36 -11.58
C LYS A 178 -20.35 9.67 -10.93
N GLN A 179 -20.13 8.87 -9.88
CA GLN A 179 -21.13 8.01 -9.26
C GLN A 179 -21.50 8.51 -7.86
N ASP A 180 -20.52 8.98 -7.09
CA ASP A 180 -20.73 9.54 -5.76
C ASP A 180 -20.56 11.07 -5.84
N GLN A 181 -21.63 11.81 -5.56
CA GLN A 181 -21.57 13.26 -5.35
C GLN A 181 -21.19 13.62 -3.89
N ASP A 182 -20.96 12.62 -3.04
CA ASP A 182 -20.64 12.82 -1.63
C ASP A 182 -19.16 13.21 -1.45
N GLU A 183 -18.96 14.39 -0.87
CA GLU A 183 -17.70 14.80 -0.25
C GLU A 183 -17.31 13.74 0.80
N ASN A 184 -16.03 13.32 0.84
CA ASN A 184 -15.45 12.28 1.72
C ASN A 184 -15.67 10.80 1.36
N SER A 185 -15.96 10.44 0.12
CA SER A 185 -15.93 9.01 -0.23
C SER A 185 -14.48 8.44 -0.34
N LEU A 186 -14.36 7.14 -0.16
CA LEU A 186 -13.08 6.46 0.10
C LEU A 186 -11.94 6.76 -0.88
N GLY A 187 -12.22 6.88 -2.18
CA GLY A 187 -11.19 7.12 -3.20
C GLY A 187 -10.41 8.43 -3.00
N ASP A 188 -10.93 9.41 -2.25
CA ASP A 188 -10.23 10.67 -1.95
C ASP A 188 -9.10 10.44 -0.96
N HIS A 189 -9.25 9.40 -0.14
CA HIS A 189 -8.28 8.96 0.85
C HIS A 189 -7.24 7.97 0.29
N VAL A 190 -7.32 7.59 -1.00
CA VAL A 190 -6.23 6.85 -1.67
C VAL A 190 -5.07 7.80 -1.97
N ASP A 191 -3.92 7.57 -1.32
CA ASP A 191 -2.70 8.35 -1.52
C ASP A 191 -2.14 8.10 -2.92
N MET A 192 -2.20 9.11 -3.79
CA MET A 192 -1.64 9.01 -5.14
C MET A 192 -0.12 9.20 -5.19
N GLY A 193 0.49 9.63 -4.08
CA GLY A 193 1.93 9.82 -3.94
C GLY A 193 2.71 8.53 -3.99
N VAL A 194 2.10 7.39 -3.61
CA VAL A 194 2.78 6.08 -3.63
C VAL A 194 3.02 5.54 -5.04
N TYR A 195 2.29 6.00 -6.04
CA TYR A 195 2.47 5.56 -7.43
C TYR A 195 3.50 6.44 -8.16
N SER A 196 4.70 6.49 -7.62
CA SER A 196 5.86 7.24 -8.12
C SER A 196 7.06 6.32 -8.37
N LYS A 197 8.06 6.83 -9.10
CA LYS A 197 9.29 6.09 -9.41
C LYS A 197 10.05 5.76 -8.12
N ASN A 198 10.63 4.57 -8.04
CA ASN A 198 11.56 4.18 -6.96
C ASN A 198 10.97 4.38 -5.55
N ARG A 199 9.67 4.08 -5.37
CA ARG A 199 8.94 4.33 -4.13
C ARG A 199 9.35 3.37 -3.03
N GLY A 200 9.46 3.88 -1.79
CA GLY A 200 9.53 3.05 -0.59
C GLY A 200 8.13 2.77 -0.03
N ILE A 201 7.81 1.50 0.22
CA ILE A 201 6.60 1.09 0.95
C ILE A 201 6.99 0.39 2.24
N ARG A 202 6.35 0.73 3.37
CA ARG A 202 6.77 0.20 4.67
C ARG A 202 6.60 -1.32 4.75
N CYS A 203 7.63 -2.00 5.24
CA CYS A 203 7.58 -3.45 5.45
C CYS A 203 6.64 -3.81 6.61
N LEU A 204 6.06 -5.02 6.56
CA LEU A 204 5.37 -5.63 7.67
C LEU A 204 6.23 -5.62 8.95
N GLY A 205 5.64 -5.24 10.08
CA GLY A 205 6.27 -5.12 11.39
C GLY A 205 7.09 -3.83 11.59
N SER A 206 7.36 -3.06 10.53
CA SER A 206 8.14 -1.82 10.62
C SER A 206 7.29 -0.62 11.06
N CYS A 207 7.95 0.39 11.63
CA CYS A 207 7.37 1.67 12.02
C CYS A 207 8.06 2.84 11.29
N LYS A 208 7.50 4.06 11.41
CA LYS A 208 8.22 5.26 10.96
C LYS A 208 9.22 5.66 12.03
N ARG A 209 10.39 6.16 11.62
CA ARG A 209 11.43 6.59 12.57
C ARG A 209 10.99 7.73 13.49
N ASN A 210 10.10 8.61 13.01
CA ASN A 210 9.52 9.69 13.79
C ASN A 210 8.25 9.30 14.57
N ASP A 211 7.78 8.06 14.42
CA ASP A 211 6.60 7.51 15.10
C ASP A 211 6.79 6.00 15.31
N MET A 212 7.63 5.68 16.30
CA MET A 212 7.98 4.30 16.65
C MET A 212 6.82 3.56 17.34
N SER A 213 5.77 4.28 17.74
CA SER A 213 4.60 3.73 18.43
C SER A 213 3.65 3.00 17.49
N ARG A 214 3.65 3.38 16.20
CA ARG A 214 2.74 2.85 15.19
C ARG A 214 3.46 1.92 14.25
N ARG A 215 3.25 0.63 14.49
CA ARG A 215 3.71 -0.44 13.62
C ARG A 215 2.74 -0.67 12.49
N PHE A 216 3.29 -1.17 11.40
CA PHE A 216 2.53 -1.66 10.28
C PHE A 216 2.34 -3.16 10.44
N ILE A 217 1.14 -3.57 10.79
CA ILE A 217 0.81 -4.94 11.20
C ILE A 217 -0.37 -5.48 10.38
N HIS A 218 -0.65 -6.77 10.51
CA HIS A 218 -1.87 -7.34 9.93
C HIS A 218 -3.09 -6.66 10.56
N ALA A 219 -4.10 -6.38 9.74
CA ALA A 219 -5.38 -5.91 10.25
C ALA A 219 -6.03 -7.03 11.10
N PRO A 220 -6.18 -6.86 12.44
CA PRO A 220 -6.51 -7.98 13.33
C PRO A 220 -7.88 -8.63 13.07
N TRP A 221 -8.77 -7.90 12.41
CA TRP A 221 -10.13 -8.33 12.09
C TRP A 221 -10.24 -9.05 10.75
N HIS A 222 -9.20 -9.05 9.91
CA HIS A 222 -9.28 -9.56 8.55
C HIS A 222 -8.82 -11.02 8.47
N GLN A 223 -9.70 -11.93 8.05
CA GLN A 223 -9.45 -13.38 8.16
C GLN A 223 -8.39 -13.91 7.19
N SER A 224 -8.27 -13.36 5.99
CA SER A 224 -7.20 -13.72 5.04
C SER A 224 -5.82 -13.46 5.63
N SER A 225 -5.70 -12.61 6.65
CA SER A 225 -4.44 -12.29 7.30
C SER A 225 -3.99 -13.28 8.37
N LEU A 226 -4.86 -14.16 8.87
CA LEU A 226 -4.50 -15.14 9.90
C LEU A 226 -3.79 -16.38 9.32
N HIS A 227 -4.00 -16.68 8.03
CA HIS A 227 -3.40 -17.83 7.35
C HIS A 227 -2.43 -17.45 6.20
N ALA A 228 -2.44 -16.18 5.78
CA ALA A 228 -1.47 -15.69 4.82
C ALA A 228 -0.05 -15.69 5.40
N MET A 229 0.91 -16.17 4.61
CA MET A 229 2.32 -16.06 4.97
C MET A 229 2.78 -14.60 4.89
N ASP A 230 3.72 -14.17 5.76
CA ASP A 230 4.30 -12.82 5.76
C ASP A 230 4.74 -12.34 4.37
N VAL A 231 5.26 -13.26 3.54
CA VAL A 231 5.71 -12.96 2.18
C VAL A 231 4.60 -12.37 1.30
N GLU A 232 3.33 -12.67 1.57
CA GLU A 232 2.19 -12.25 0.76
C GLU A 232 1.83 -10.77 0.96
N PHE A 233 2.41 -10.12 1.97
CA PHE A 233 2.19 -8.73 2.30
C PHE A 233 3.19 -7.76 1.64
N PHE A 234 4.16 -8.30 0.89
CA PHE A 234 5.17 -7.54 0.16
C PHE A 234 4.74 -7.34 -1.29
N ILE A 235 4.78 -6.10 -1.78
CA ILE A 235 4.23 -5.73 -3.09
C ILE A 235 5.13 -6.21 -4.23
N THR A 236 6.43 -6.38 -3.96
CA THR A 236 7.40 -6.96 -4.92
C THR A 236 7.36 -8.49 -4.93
N ASN A 237 6.66 -9.14 -3.99
CA ASN A 237 6.48 -10.59 -4.00
C ASN A 237 5.40 -11.00 -5.01
N VAL A 238 5.72 -10.83 -6.28
CA VAL A 238 4.84 -11.20 -7.39
C VAL A 238 4.86 -12.71 -7.56
N ARG A 239 3.68 -13.33 -7.47
CA ARG A 239 3.57 -14.77 -7.68
C ARG A 239 3.60 -15.11 -9.17
N PRO A 240 4.20 -16.25 -9.57
CA PRO A 240 4.24 -16.65 -10.98
C PRO A 240 2.84 -16.80 -11.61
N GLU A 241 1.85 -17.19 -10.81
CA GLU A 241 0.46 -17.40 -11.23
C GLU A 241 -0.40 -16.13 -11.25
N SER A 242 0.14 -14.97 -10.85
CA SER A 242 -0.62 -13.72 -10.82
C SER A 242 -1.02 -13.28 -12.24
N ALA A 243 -2.27 -12.88 -12.39
CA ALA A 243 -2.79 -12.35 -13.65
C ALA A 243 -2.25 -10.94 -13.90
N ARG A 244 -1.79 -10.65 -15.12
CA ARG A 244 -1.39 -9.30 -15.51
C ARG A 244 -2.58 -8.47 -15.95
N LEU A 245 -2.74 -7.30 -15.35
CA LEU A 245 -3.76 -6.32 -15.74
C LEU A 245 -3.22 -5.44 -16.87
N ASN A 246 -3.20 -6.01 -18.08
CA ASN A 246 -2.61 -5.38 -19.28
C ASN A 246 -3.50 -4.29 -19.93
N SER A 247 -4.78 -4.24 -19.57
CA SER A 247 -5.74 -3.29 -20.13
C SER A 247 -6.86 -3.03 -19.14
N ILE A 248 -7.00 -1.76 -18.74
CA ILE A 248 -8.23 -1.25 -18.14
C ILE A 248 -9.37 -1.59 -19.12
N PRO A 249 -10.46 -2.27 -18.72
CA PRO A 249 -11.65 -2.31 -19.54
C PRO A 249 -12.05 -0.84 -19.73
N ALA A 250 -11.96 -0.34 -20.96
CA ALA A 250 -12.58 0.93 -21.27
C ALA A 250 -14.03 0.78 -20.83
N ILE A 251 -14.47 1.54 -19.81
CA ILE A 251 -15.89 1.67 -19.48
C ILE A 251 -16.57 1.92 -20.82
N ASN A 252 -17.32 0.92 -21.27
CA ASN A 252 -17.72 0.78 -22.65
C ASN A 252 -18.55 2.02 -22.98
N LYS A 253 -17.94 3.00 -23.65
CA LYS A 253 -18.63 4.18 -24.17
C LYS A 253 -19.39 3.74 -25.42
N GLN A 254 -20.36 2.84 -25.28
CA GLN A 254 -21.26 2.48 -26.36
C GLN A 254 -22.72 2.50 -25.93
N SER A 255 -23.43 3.44 -26.57
CA SER A 255 -24.85 3.48 -26.87
C SER A 255 -25.83 3.82 -25.74
N SER A 256 -26.07 5.12 -25.65
CA SER A 256 -27.42 5.66 -25.55
C SER A 256 -28.30 5.09 -26.69
N SER A 257 -29.07 4.02 -26.43
CA SER A 257 -30.44 3.88 -26.96
C SER A 257 -31.15 2.67 -26.33
N THR A 258 -32.17 2.97 -25.52
CA THR A 258 -33.39 2.16 -25.28
C THR A 258 -33.25 0.64 -25.02
N ARG A 259 -33.51 0.21 -23.78
CA ARG A 259 -34.75 -0.51 -23.40
C ARG A 259 -34.79 -0.91 -21.91
N ARG A 260 -35.91 -0.54 -21.28
CA ARG A 260 -36.55 -1.03 -20.05
C ARG A 260 -35.68 -1.17 -18.79
N ALA A 261 -35.91 -0.20 -17.89
CA ALA A 261 -35.54 -0.24 -16.49
C ALA A 261 -36.07 -1.51 -15.81
N VAL A 262 -35.14 -2.31 -15.27
CA VAL A 262 -35.40 -3.12 -14.09
C VAL A 262 -34.84 -2.30 -12.94
N ALA A 263 -35.71 -1.94 -12.00
CA ALA A 263 -35.30 -1.15 -10.84
C ALA A 263 -34.20 -1.89 -10.07
N PRO A 264 -33.06 -1.25 -9.76
CA PRO A 264 -32.13 -1.81 -8.80
C PRO A 264 -32.85 -1.97 -7.45
N PRO A 265 -32.50 -3.00 -6.65
CA PRO A 265 -33.05 -3.15 -5.32
C PRO A 265 -32.73 -1.89 -4.50
N PRO A 266 -33.63 -1.47 -3.59
CA PRO A 266 -33.41 -0.25 -2.81
C PRO A 266 -32.15 -0.41 -1.96
N ILE A 267 -31.11 0.32 -2.32
CA ILE A 267 -29.97 0.59 -1.44
C ILE A 267 -30.53 1.45 -0.30
N LYS A 268 -30.69 0.84 0.88
CA LYS A 268 -30.97 1.58 2.10
C LYS A 268 -29.71 2.38 2.45
N TYR A 269 -29.69 3.64 2.05
CA TYR A 269 -28.79 4.62 2.63
C TYR A 269 -29.17 4.79 4.11
N LEU A 270 -28.34 4.25 5.00
CA LEU A 270 -28.41 4.57 6.42
C LEU A 270 -27.59 5.83 6.66
N TYR A 271 -28.31 6.95 6.64
CA TYR A 271 -28.13 8.15 7.46
C TYR A 271 -26.69 8.55 7.85
N TYR A 272 -26.20 9.61 7.21
CA TYR A 272 -25.44 10.64 7.91
C TYR A 272 -26.42 11.42 8.80
N ASP A 273 -26.47 11.08 10.08
CA ASP A 273 -26.94 12.02 11.09
C ASP A 273 -26.32 11.70 12.47
N ARG A 274 -25.61 12.71 12.99
CA ARG A 274 -25.17 12.92 14.38
C ARG A 274 -24.14 11.96 14.98
N PHE A 275 -22.87 12.35 14.88
CA PHE A 275 -21.96 12.29 16.03
C PHE A 275 -21.12 13.58 16.14
N LEU A 276 -21.82 14.69 16.38
CA LEU A 276 -21.34 15.73 17.26
C LEU A 276 -22.15 15.60 18.55
N MET A 277 -21.46 15.59 19.69
CA MET A 277 -21.93 15.38 21.08
C MET A 277 -22.07 13.92 21.52
N LEU A 278 -20.97 13.36 22.06
CA LEU A 278 -20.77 13.07 23.49
C LEU A 278 -19.30 12.63 23.74
#